data_AF-A0A1X7TIN6-F1
#
_entry.id   AF-A0A1X7TIN6-F1
#
_cell.length_a   1.000
_cell.length_b   1.000
_cell.length_c   1.000
_cell.angle_alpha   90.00
_cell.angle_beta   90.00
_cell.angle_gamma   90.00
#
_symmetry.space_group_name_H-M   'P 1'
#
loop_
_entity.id
_entity.type
_entity.pdbx_description
1 polymer ?
#
loop_
_entity_poly.entity_id
_entity_poly.type
_entity_poly.pdbx_seq_one_letter_code
_entity_poly.pdbx_strand_id
1 'polypeptide(L)'
;MPLICIELQNPWNKVNINGLYILIGSLLPKELRQSIMKCITIEEGSVVIKLQIIDITADSLIEYTGGKLQFMCLIGIFSLFINDDPVLQEDENMNFTFELALLEAVTADNEAVEFLLQLKTFNIDYTNEEGKTALMLACGRGHEDIVHSLLSAGANVNIQDNEGWTALMIASKYNHISIIHMLLQATANPHLKTSIGSNSLMIASFHGTS
;
A
#
# COMPACT_ATOMS: atom_id res chain seq x y z
N MET A 1 4.13 31.72 -4.81
CA MET A 1 3.76 30.78 -3.74
C MET A 1 2.61 29.94 -4.23
N PRO A 2 2.86 28.72 -4.75
CA PRO A 2 1.78 27.86 -5.20
C PRO A 2 0.87 27.45 -4.05
N LEU A 3 -0.42 27.35 -4.34
CA LEU A 3 -1.45 26.73 -3.51
C LEU A 3 -1.77 25.35 -4.08
N ILE A 4 -1.53 24.31 -3.31
CA ILE A 4 -1.97 22.94 -3.64
C ILE A 4 -3.29 22.69 -2.95
N CYS A 5 -4.29 22.24 -3.69
CA CYS A 5 -5.56 21.75 -3.17
C CYS A 5 -5.68 20.26 -3.52
N ILE A 6 -5.88 19.42 -2.50
CA ILE A 6 -6.11 17.99 -2.65
C ILE A 6 -7.47 17.67 -2.07
N GLU A 7 -8.30 17.00 -2.86
CA GLU A 7 -9.63 16.57 -2.44
C GLU A 7 -9.61 15.06 -2.26
N LEU A 8 -9.82 14.65 -1.01
CA LEU A 8 -9.82 13.25 -0.61
C LEU A 8 -11.24 12.82 -0.26
N GLN A 9 -11.58 11.58 -0.58
CA GLN A 9 -12.89 11.01 -0.33
C GLN A 9 -12.79 9.74 0.51
N ASN A 10 -13.90 9.05 0.74
CA ASN A 10 -13.90 7.75 1.43
C ASN A 10 -12.86 6.83 0.76
N PRO A 11 -11.91 6.22 1.49
CA PRO A 11 -11.78 5.96 2.92
C PRO A 11 -11.05 7.02 3.77
N TRP A 12 -10.53 8.11 3.18
CA TRP A 12 -9.73 9.12 3.88
C TRP A 12 -10.46 9.83 5.03
N ASN A 13 -11.79 9.91 4.97
CA ASN A 13 -12.61 10.45 6.05
C ASN A 13 -12.45 9.70 7.39
N LYS A 14 -11.99 8.44 7.35
CA LYS A 14 -11.73 7.62 8.55
C LYS A 14 -10.29 7.76 9.06
N VAL A 15 -9.42 8.43 8.31
CA VAL A 15 -8.02 8.63 8.66
C VAL A 15 -7.91 9.80 9.64
N ASN A 16 -7.19 9.59 10.74
CA ASN A 16 -6.97 10.65 11.72
C ASN A 16 -5.99 11.71 11.21
N ILE A 17 -5.89 12.83 11.93
CA ILE A 17 -5.03 13.97 11.54
C ILE A 17 -3.55 13.58 11.37
N ASN A 18 -3.06 12.59 12.13
CA ASN A 18 -1.69 12.12 12.01
C ASN A 18 -1.47 11.39 10.68
N GLY A 19 -2.42 10.56 10.24
CA GLY A 19 -2.39 9.92 8.92
C GLY A 19 -2.42 10.94 7.79
N LEU A 20 -3.21 12.01 7.92
CA LEU A 20 -3.22 13.11 6.94
C LEU A 20 -1.88 13.88 6.91
N TYR A 21 -1.18 13.98 8.04
CA TYR A 21 0.18 14.52 8.07
C TYR A 21 1.22 13.59 7.45
N ILE A 22 1.05 12.27 7.59
CA ILE A 22 1.88 11.28 6.88
C ILE A 22 1.68 11.44 5.37
N LEU A 23 0.43 11.62 4.91
CA LEU A 23 0.11 11.91 3.52
C LEU A 23 0.81 13.17 3.00
N ILE A 24 0.68 14.30 3.69
CA ILE A 24 1.36 15.53 3.27
C ILE A 24 2.88 15.32 3.20
N GLY A 25 3.43 14.52 4.11
CA GLY A 25 4.84 14.18 4.13
C GLY A 25 5.31 13.26 2.99
N SER A 26 4.43 12.43 2.41
CA SER A 26 4.75 11.56 1.28
C SER A 26 4.59 12.26 -0.08
N LEU A 27 3.70 13.24 -0.17
CA LEU A 27 3.41 13.94 -1.43
C LEU A 27 4.42 15.03 -1.81
N LEU A 28 5.24 15.51 -0.87
CA LEU A 28 6.12 16.65 -1.10
C LEU A 28 7.60 16.33 -0.81
N PRO A 29 8.54 17.02 -1.52
CA PRO A 29 9.96 16.95 -1.22
C PRO A 29 10.26 17.23 0.25
N LYS A 30 11.20 16.49 0.84
CA LYS A 30 11.52 16.59 2.27
C LYS A 30 12.02 17.98 2.65
N GLU A 31 12.69 18.65 1.73
CA GLU A 31 13.30 19.97 1.87
C GLU A 31 12.26 21.06 2.09
N LEU A 32 11.04 20.87 1.56
CA LEU A 32 9.98 21.88 1.61
C LEU A 32 9.19 21.84 2.91
N ARG A 33 9.38 20.84 3.78
CA ARG A 33 8.53 20.62 4.96
C ARG A 33 8.47 21.78 5.95
N GLN A 34 9.52 22.60 6.03
CA GLN A 34 9.57 23.78 6.91
C GLN A 34 8.88 25.00 6.30
N SER A 35 8.75 25.04 4.98
CA SER A 35 8.16 26.15 4.21
C SER A 35 6.69 25.91 3.86
N ILE A 36 6.08 24.83 4.38
CA ILE A 36 4.67 24.48 4.15
C ILE A 36 3.81 25.10 5.25
N MET A 37 2.93 26.01 4.86
CA MET A 37 1.74 26.32 5.66
C MET A 37 0.61 25.40 5.20
N LYS A 38 0.11 24.55 6.10
CA LYS A 38 -0.95 23.56 5.78
C LYS A 38 -2.23 23.85 6.55
N CYS A 39 -3.36 23.73 5.86
CA CYS A 39 -4.69 23.75 6.42
C CYS A 39 -5.43 22.49 5.96
N ILE A 40 -6.12 21.82 6.88
CA ILE A 40 -6.93 20.63 6.59
C ILE A 40 -8.36 20.95 7.03
N THR A 41 -9.30 20.82 6.10
CA THR A 41 -10.74 20.99 6.37
C THR A 41 -11.43 19.66 6.12
N ILE A 42 -12.24 19.24 7.09
CA ILE A 42 -13.04 18.02 6.99
C ILE A 42 -14.49 18.46 6.80
N GLU A 43 -15.04 18.14 5.65
CA GLU A 43 -16.43 18.39 5.28
C GLU A 43 -17.19 17.07 5.32
N GLU A 44 -18.52 17.12 5.30
CA GLU A 44 -19.32 15.89 5.29
C GLU A 44 -19.06 15.10 4.00
N GLY A 45 -18.30 14.01 4.11
CA GLY A 45 -17.99 13.12 2.99
C GLY A 45 -16.66 13.38 2.29
N SER A 46 -15.90 14.42 2.65
CA SER A 46 -14.59 14.70 2.06
C SER A 46 -13.59 15.34 3.03
N VAL A 47 -12.30 15.17 2.72
CA VAL A 47 -11.19 15.88 3.37
C VAL A 47 -10.49 16.73 2.32
N VAL A 48 -10.41 18.02 2.56
CA VAL A 48 -9.69 18.95 1.68
C VAL A 48 -8.40 19.39 2.37
N ILE A 49 -7.28 19.20 1.68
CA ILE A 49 -5.95 19.61 2.14
C ILE A 49 -5.49 20.79 1.30
N LYS A 50 -5.17 21.91 1.96
CA LYS A 50 -4.62 23.11 1.33
C LYS A 50 -3.19 23.34 1.80
N LEU A 51 -2.24 23.36 0.87
CA LEU A 51 -0.80 23.55 1.15
C LEU A 51 -0.29 24.78 0.42
N GLN A 52 0.29 25.72 1.16
CA GLN A 52 0.94 26.90 0.59
C GLN A 52 2.45 26.76 0.76
N ILE A 53 3.20 26.84 -0.35
CA ILE A 53 4.66 26.63 -0.37
C ILE A 53 5.37 27.93 -0.77
N ILE A 54 6.36 28.35 0.03
CA ILE A 54 7.02 29.66 -0.10
C ILE A 54 8.10 29.63 -1.18
N ASP A 55 8.98 28.61 -1.18
CA ASP A 55 10.27 28.65 -1.88
C ASP A 55 10.31 27.89 -3.21
N ILE A 56 9.15 27.64 -3.83
CA ILE A 56 9.05 26.90 -5.10
C ILE A 56 8.06 27.56 -6.07
N THR A 57 8.30 27.38 -7.36
CA THR A 57 7.36 27.76 -8.44
C THR A 57 6.28 26.71 -8.62
N ALA A 58 5.16 27.10 -9.24
CA ALA A 58 4.11 26.14 -9.61
C ALA A 58 4.62 25.11 -10.62
N ASP A 59 5.35 25.55 -11.65
CA ASP A 59 5.86 24.67 -12.71
C ASP A 59 6.77 23.56 -12.18
N SER A 60 7.73 23.87 -11.31
CA SER A 60 8.63 22.87 -10.73
C SER A 60 7.89 21.90 -9.80
N LEU A 61 6.84 22.37 -9.13
CA LEU A 61 6.00 21.54 -8.30
C LEU A 61 5.12 20.60 -9.14
N ILE A 62 4.55 21.10 -10.25
CA ILE A 62 3.79 20.30 -11.22
C ILE A 62 4.67 19.18 -11.77
N GLU A 63 5.90 19.50 -12.20
CA GLU A 63 6.87 18.52 -12.68
C GLU A 63 7.15 17.42 -11.63
N TYR A 64 7.38 17.80 -10.37
CA TYR A 64 7.57 16.85 -9.28
C TYR A 64 6.33 15.98 -9.05
N THR A 65 5.14 16.57 -8.97
CA THR A 65 3.89 15.84 -8.75
C THR A 65 3.55 14.92 -9.92
N GLY A 66 3.94 15.29 -11.14
CA GLY A 66 3.80 14.46 -12.34
C GLY A 66 4.53 13.12 -12.21
N GLY A 67 5.69 13.11 -11.54
CA GLY A 67 6.43 11.88 -11.24
C GLY A 67 5.79 10.99 -10.16
N LYS A 68 4.74 11.46 -9.48
CA LYS A 68 4.05 10.74 -8.40
C LYS A 68 2.60 10.38 -8.71
N LEU A 69 2.12 10.59 -9.93
CA LEU A 69 0.71 10.35 -10.29
C LEU A 69 0.29 8.89 -10.03
N GLN A 70 1.13 7.92 -10.39
CA GLN A 70 0.83 6.50 -10.12
C GLN A 70 0.70 6.22 -8.62
N PHE A 71 1.64 6.71 -7.80
CA PHE A 71 1.58 6.61 -6.34
C PHE A 71 0.29 7.23 -5.80
N MET A 72 -0.04 8.45 -6.23
CA MET A 72 -1.24 9.19 -5.82
C MET A 72 -2.51 8.40 -6.12
N CYS A 73 -2.68 7.91 -7.36
CA CYS A 73 -3.83 7.12 -7.75
C CYS A 73 -3.93 5.82 -6.95
N LEU A 74 -2.81 5.11 -6.73
CA LEU A 74 -2.78 3.87 -5.94
C LEU A 74 -3.27 4.08 -4.51
N ILE A 75 -2.96 5.22 -3.90
CA ILE A 75 -3.41 5.53 -2.53
C ILE A 75 -4.75 6.26 -2.48
N GLY A 76 -5.44 6.41 -3.61
CA GLY A 76 -6.79 6.96 -3.68
C GLY A 76 -6.85 8.48 -3.68
N ILE A 77 -5.86 9.14 -4.31
CA ILE A 77 -5.91 10.56 -4.62
C ILE A 77 -6.21 10.67 -6.10
N PHE A 78 -7.38 11.23 -6.41
CA PHE A 78 -7.87 11.38 -7.78
C PHE A 78 -8.08 12.84 -8.19
N SER A 79 -7.93 13.77 -7.25
CA SER A 79 -8.14 15.21 -7.45
C SER A 79 -7.02 16.00 -6.78
N LEU A 80 -6.20 16.68 -7.60
CA LEU A 80 -5.13 17.58 -7.17
C LEU A 80 -5.03 18.78 -8.10
N PHE A 81 -5.07 19.97 -7.52
CA PHE A 81 -4.93 21.25 -8.20
C PHE A 81 -3.73 22.02 -7.67
N ILE A 82 -3.04 22.74 -8.55
CA ILE A 82 -1.99 23.69 -8.19
C ILE A 82 -2.36 25.04 -8.79
N ASN A 83 -2.59 26.07 -7.95
CA ASN A 83 -3.06 27.40 -8.38
C ASN A 83 -4.31 27.33 -9.28
N ASP A 84 -5.28 26.47 -8.91
CA ASP A 84 -6.51 26.22 -9.67
C ASP A 84 -6.30 25.48 -11.02
N ASP A 85 -5.06 25.18 -11.42
CA ASP A 85 -4.77 24.34 -12.57
C ASP A 85 -4.85 22.85 -12.17
N PRO A 86 -5.65 22.02 -12.89
CA PRO A 86 -5.78 20.59 -12.59
C PRO A 86 -4.49 19.85 -12.98
N VAL A 87 -3.87 19.20 -12.01
CA VAL A 87 -2.69 18.34 -12.21
C VAL A 87 -3.09 16.87 -12.25
N LEU A 88 -4.10 16.50 -11.46
CA LEU A 88 -4.71 15.18 -11.47
C LEU A 88 -6.23 15.35 -11.31
N GLN A 89 -6.99 14.80 -12.25
CA GLN A 89 -8.44 14.78 -12.21
C GLN A 89 -8.93 13.49 -12.91
N GLU A 90 -9.06 12.44 -12.12
CA GLU A 90 -9.60 11.15 -12.56
C GLU A 90 -11.05 11.00 -12.08
N ASP A 91 -11.84 10.21 -12.81
CA ASP A 91 -13.19 9.87 -12.38
C ASP A 91 -13.15 9.16 -11.01
N GLU A 92 -14.08 9.50 -10.12
CA GLU A 92 -14.14 8.90 -8.78
C GLU A 92 -14.24 7.37 -8.86
N ASN A 93 -13.22 6.69 -8.33
CA ASN A 93 -13.29 5.25 -8.14
C ASN A 93 -14.15 4.92 -6.91
N MET A 94 -15.46 4.77 -7.11
CA MET A 94 -16.43 4.46 -6.04
C MET A 94 -16.12 3.17 -5.26
N ASN A 95 -15.25 2.30 -5.79
CA ASN A 95 -14.85 1.05 -5.14
C ASN A 95 -13.50 1.16 -4.41
N PHE A 96 -12.87 2.33 -4.37
CA PHE A 96 -11.57 2.48 -3.72
C PHE A 96 -11.65 2.19 -2.21
N THR A 97 -10.74 1.33 -1.74
CA THR A 97 -10.51 1.04 -0.31
C THR A 97 -9.01 0.89 -0.08
N PHE A 98 -8.53 1.16 1.14
CA PHE A 98 -7.11 0.97 1.45
C PHE A 98 -6.71 -0.51 1.40
N GLU A 99 -7.65 -1.41 1.68
CA GLU A 99 -7.47 -2.84 1.53
C GLU A 99 -7.17 -3.25 0.07
N LEU A 100 -7.98 -2.79 -0.88
CA LEU A 100 -7.74 -3.02 -2.31
C LEU A 100 -6.46 -2.33 -2.78
N ALA A 101 -6.22 -1.11 -2.33
CA ALA A 101 -5.01 -0.35 -2.62
C ALA A 101 -3.75 -1.12 -2.20
N LEU A 102 -3.75 -1.74 -1.02
CA LEU A 102 -2.61 -2.52 -0.55
C LEU A 102 -2.36 -3.74 -1.45
N LEU A 103 -3.40 -4.47 -1.84
CA LEU A 103 -3.28 -5.62 -2.72
C LEU A 103 -2.67 -5.24 -4.08
N GLU A 104 -3.09 -4.10 -4.65
CA GLU A 104 -2.56 -3.58 -5.90
C GLU A 104 -1.11 -3.07 -5.74
N ALA A 105 -0.85 -2.28 -4.70
CA ALA A 105 0.46 -1.69 -4.42
C ALA A 105 1.57 -2.74 -4.28
N VAL A 106 1.30 -3.88 -3.63
CA VAL A 106 2.28 -5.00 -3.51
C VAL A 106 2.77 -5.50 -4.87
N THR A 107 2.00 -5.29 -5.93
CA THR A 107 2.33 -5.71 -7.29
C THR A 107 2.94 -4.60 -8.16
N ALA A 108 2.84 -3.34 -7.73
CA ALA A 108 3.07 -2.18 -8.58
C ALA A 108 4.06 -1.16 -7.99
N ASP A 109 4.00 -0.86 -6.69
CA ASP A 109 4.74 0.24 -6.08
C ASP A 109 5.03 0.00 -4.58
N ASN A 110 6.32 -0.20 -4.25
CA ASN A 110 6.78 -0.41 -2.88
C ASN A 110 6.58 0.85 -2.00
N GLU A 111 6.67 2.07 -2.56
CA GLU A 111 6.46 3.31 -1.80
C GLU A 111 5.00 3.39 -1.33
N ALA A 112 4.05 3.00 -2.18
CA ALA A 112 2.63 2.93 -1.82
C ALA A 112 2.37 1.89 -0.73
N VAL A 113 3.03 0.72 -0.76
CA VAL A 113 2.93 -0.29 0.32
C VAL A 113 3.36 0.32 1.66
N GLU A 114 4.57 0.88 1.72
CA GLU A 114 5.10 1.46 2.95
C GLU A 114 4.24 2.60 3.48
N PHE A 115 3.72 3.43 2.58
CA PHE A 115 2.81 4.51 2.93
C PHE A 115 1.52 3.98 3.55
N LEU A 116 0.85 3.02 2.90
CA LEU A 116 -0.41 2.46 3.37
C LEU A 116 -0.22 1.82 4.75
N LEU A 117 0.82 1.01 4.95
CA LEU A 117 1.09 0.36 6.25
C LEU A 117 1.28 1.35 7.41
N GLN A 118 1.69 2.59 7.15
CA GLN A 118 1.78 3.63 8.18
C GLN A 118 0.41 4.18 8.62
N LEU A 119 -0.63 4.09 7.79
CA LEU A 119 -1.97 4.59 8.13
C LEU A 119 -2.61 3.80 9.27
N LYS A 120 -2.40 2.48 9.31
CA LYS A 120 -2.91 1.56 10.37
C LYS A 120 -4.44 1.63 10.57
N THR A 121 -5.19 1.99 9.53
CA THR A 121 -6.64 2.25 9.57
C THR A 121 -7.47 1.20 8.85
N PHE A 122 -6.85 0.15 8.30
CA PHE A 122 -7.50 -0.83 7.42
C PHE A 122 -7.10 -2.25 7.78
N ASN A 123 -7.83 -3.23 7.25
CA ASN A 123 -7.53 -4.64 7.48
C ASN A 123 -6.38 -5.13 6.58
N ILE A 124 -5.19 -5.32 7.15
CA ILE A 124 -4.01 -5.85 6.43
C ILE A 124 -4.20 -7.27 5.90
N ASP A 125 -5.10 -8.05 6.52
CA ASP A 125 -5.40 -9.43 6.18
C ASP A 125 -6.55 -9.54 5.17
N TYR A 126 -6.98 -8.43 4.56
CA TYR A 126 -7.98 -8.45 3.51
C TYR A 126 -7.54 -9.33 2.33
N THR A 127 -8.51 -10.00 1.72
CA THR A 127 -8.29 -10.95 0.64
C THR A 127 -8.94 -10.48 -0.65
N ASN A 128 -8.28 -10.71 -1.79
CA ASN A 128 -8.91 -10.58 -3.10
C ASN A 128 -9.93 -11.72 -3.36
N GLU A 129 -10.51 -11.75 -4.55
CA GLU A 129 -11.52 -12.76 -4.95
C GLU A 129 -11.00 -14.21 -4.91
N GLU A 130 -9.69 -14.41 -5.01
CA GLU A 130 -9.03 -15.72 -4.91
C GLU A 130 -8.76 -16.13 -3.45
N GLY A 131 -9.08 -15.27 -2.48
CA GLY A 131 -8.74 -15.48 -1.07
C GLY A 131 -7.30 -15.10 -0.72
N LYS A 132 -6.56 -14.43 -1.62
CA LYS A 132 -5.15 -14.09 -1.40
C LYS A 132 -4.99 -12.76 -0.67
N THR A 133 -4.14 -12.77 0.36
CA THR A 133 -3.73 -11.58 1.10
C THR A 133 -2.54 -10.88 0.44
N ALA A 134 -2.27 -9.63 0.86
CA ALA A 134 -1.07 -8.89 0.46
C ALA A 134 0.22 -9.68 0.74
N LEU A 135 0.30 -10.37 1.89
CA LEU A 135 1.45 -11.20 2.26
C LEU A 135 1.66 -12.36 1.29
N MET A 136 0.59 -13.02 0.87
CA MET A 136 0.67 -14.10 -0.12
C MET A 136 1.17 -13.60 -1.48
N LEU A 137 0.68 -12.45 -1.93
CA LEU A 137 1.11 -11.84 -3.19
C LEU A 137 2.60 -11.45 -3.15
N ALA A 138 3.06 -10.84 -2.06
CA ALA A 138 4.46 -10.49 -1.86
C ALA A 138 5.37 -11.73 -1.84
N CYS A 139 4.93 -12.79 -1.14
CA CYS A 139 5.66 -14.06 -1.09
C CYS A 139 5.80 -14.71 -2.46
N GLY A 140 4.75 -14.68 -3.29
CA GLY A 140 4.79 -15.24 -4.65
C GLY A 140 5.68 -14.47 -5.62
N ARG A 141 5.98 -13.20 -5.32
CA ARG A 141 6.86 -12.34 -6.13
C ARG A 141 8.31 -12.31 -5.63
N GLY A 142 8.59 -12.88 -4.47
CA GLY A 142 9.93 -12.81 -3.88
C GLY A 142 10.29 -11.43 -3.32
N HIS A 143 9.31 -10.57 -3.04
CA HIS A 143 9.56 -9.20 -2.55
C HIS A 143 9.89 -9.21 -1.05
N GLU A 144 11.16 -9.49 -0.70
CA GLU A 144 11.60 -9.69 0.69
C GLU A 144 11.28 -8.48 1.60
N ASP A 145 11.56 -7.26 1.13
CA ASP A 145 11.33 -6.03 1.92
C ASP A 145 9.84 -5.84 2.24
N ILE A 146 8.95 -6.06 1.26
CA ILE A 146 7.50 -5.96 1.45
C ILE A 146 7.01 -7.05 2.42
N VAL A 147 7.53 -8.29 2.29
CA VAL A 147 7.19 -9.36 3.24
C VAL A 147 7.57 -8.95 4.66
N HIS A 148 8.78 -8.42 4.85
CA HIS A 148 9.22 -7.95 6.15
C HIS A 148 8.31 -6.84 6.72
N SER A 149 7.95 -5.85 5.90
CA SER A 149 7.06 -4.74 6.32
C SER A 149 5.66 -5.22 6.68
N LEU A 150 5.07 -6.13 5.89
CA LEU A 150 3.76 -6.72 6.18
C LEU A 150 3.77 -7.53 7.49
N LEU A 151 4.81 -8.33 7.72
CA LEU A 151 4.98 -9.07 8.98
C LEU A 151 5.16 -8.14 10.18
N SER A 152 5.96 -7.07 10.01
CA SER A 152 6.17 -6.05 11.04
C SER A 152 4.89 -5.27 11.37
N ALA A 153 4.00 -5.12 10.39
CA ALA A 153 2.68 -4.53 10.56
C ALA A 153 1.63 -5.51 11.13
N GLY A 154 2.01 -6.78 11.36
CA GLY A 154 1.17 -7.78 12.02
C GLY A 154 0.32 -8.64 11.09
N ALA A 155 0.68 -8.76 9.81
CA ALA A 155 -0.04 -9.63 8.87
C ALA A 155 -0.07 -11.09 9.36
N ASN A 156 -1.23 -11.75 9.24
CA ASN A 156 -1.40 -13.13 9.64
C ASN A 156 -0.80 -14.10 8.61
N VAL A 157 0.27 -14.78 9.03
CA VAL A 157 1.04 -15.72 8.19
C VAL A 157 0.31 -17.01 7.82
N ASN A 158 -0.77 -17.34 8.53
CA ASN A 158 -1.45 -18.64 8.45
C ASN A 158 -2.81 -18.59 7.74
N ILE A 159 -3.20 -17.45 7.17
CA ILE A 159 -4.40 -17.37 6.31
C ILE A 159 -4.23 -18.34 5.14
N GLN A 160 -5.33 -18.97 4.75
CA GLN A 160 -5.42 -19.86 3.60
C GLN A 160 -6.30 -19.21 2.53
N ASP A 161 -5.83 -19.22 1.28
CA ASP A 161 -6.64 -18.79 0.14
C ASP A 161 -7.75 -19.82 -0.17
N ASN A 162 -8.54 -19.57 -1.21
CA ASN A 162 -9.68 -20.42 -1.55
C ASN A 162 -9.28 -21.88 -1.87
N GLU A 163 -8.02 -22.13 -2.21
CA GLU A 163 -7.45 -23.45 -2.51
C GLU A 163 -6.64 -24.03 -1.33
N GLY A 164 -6.71 -23.39 -0.16
CA GLY A 164 -6.00 -23.81 1.03
C GLY A 164 -4.52 -23.42 1.06
N TRP A 165 -4.05 -22.55 0.16
CA TRP A 165 -2.64 -22.15 0.13
C TRP A 165 -2.32 -21.07 1.17
N THR A 166 -1.20 -21.25 1.86
CA THR A 166 -0.64 -20.25 2.78
C THR A 166 0.49 -19.47 2.12
N ALA A 167 0.88 -18.34 2.71
CA ALA A 167 2.07 -17.58 2.30
C ALA A 167 3.34 -18.46 2.28
N LEU A 168 3.50 -19.35 3.27
CA LEU A 168 4.64 -20.27 3.36
C LEU A 168 4.67 -21.27 2.20
N MET A 169 3.52 -21.84 1.84
CA MET A 169 3.42 -22.76 0.70
C MET A 169 3.74 -22.06 -0.63
N ILE A 170 3.28 -20.81 -0.80
CA ILE A 170 3.58 -20.00 -1.98
C ILE A 170 5.09 -19.74 -2.05
N ALA A 171 5.72 -19.28 -0.97
CA ALA A 171 7.16 -19.06 -0.92
C ALA A 171 7.96 -20.36 -1.20
N SER A 172 7.51 -21.49 -0.66
CA SER A 172 8.08 -22.83 -0.95
C SER A 172 7.97 -23.23 -2.42
N LYS A 173 6.82 -22.97 -3.06
CA LYS A 173 6.60 -23.29 -4.48
C LYS A 173 7.58 -22.56 -5.40
N TYR A 174 7.91 -21.31 -5.08
CA TYR A 174 8.82 -20.48 -5.86
C TYR A 174 10.26 -20.47 -5.34
N ASN A 175 10.58 -21.32 -4.35
CA ASN A 175 11.91 -21.48 -3.76
C ASN A 175 12.51 -20.16 -3.20
N HIS A 176 11.67 -19.29 -2.62
CA HIS A 176 12.13 -18.04 -2.01
C HIS A 176 12.63 -18.28 -0.58
N ILE A 177 13.86 -18.81 -0.47
CA ILE A 177 14.45 -19.29 0.79
C ILE A 177 14.45 -18.23 1.89
N SER A 178 14.84 -16.98 1.61
CA SER A 178 14.84 -15.91 2.62
C SER A 178 13.44 -15.66 3.19
N ILE A 179 12.43 -15.61 2.32
CA ILE A 179 11.03 -15.42 2.71
C ILE A 179 10.52 -16.61 3.53
N ILE A 180 10.87 -17.85 3.14
CA ILE A 180 10.53 -19.04 3.94
C ILE A 180 11.07 -18.90 5.37
N HIS A 181 12.31 -18.45 5.55
CA HIS A 181 12.88 -18.22 6.87
C HIS A 181 12.14 -17.12 7.64
N MET A 182 11.83 -15.98 7.00
CA MET A 182 11.06 -14.89 7.63
C MET A 182 9.69 -15.37 8.09
N LEU A 183 8.96 -16.11 7.25
CA LEU A 183 7.64 -16.64 7.59
C LEU A 183 7.69 -17.63 8.76
N LEU A 184 8.69 -18.53 8.79
CA LEU A 184 8.88 -19.47 9.89
C LEU A 184 9.22 -18.75 11.20
N GLN A 185 10.06 -17.71 11.15
CA GLN A 185 10.35 -16.85 12.31
C GLN A 185 9.09 -16.13 12.80
N ALA A 186 8.20 -15.75 11.88
CA ALA A 186 6.89 -15.19 12.16
C ALA A 186 5.82 -16.25 12.52
N THR A 187 6.23 -17.47 12.90
CA THR A 187 5.35 -18.55 13.38
C THR A 187 4.39 -19.15 12.34
N ALA A 188 4.76 -19.11 11.06
CA ALA A 188 4.02 -19.82 10.01
C ALA A 188 3.97 -21.33 10.30
N ASN A 189 2.80 -21.93 10.16
CA ASN A 189 2.55 -23.34 10.41
C ASN A 189 2.85 -24.18 9.16
N PRO A 190 3.95 -24.96 9.13
CA PRO A 190 4.31 -25.77 7.97
C PRO A 190 3.42 -27.01 7.78
N HIS A 191 2.52 -27.30 8.72
CA HIS A 191 1.63 -28.47 8.69
C HIS A 191 0.24 -28.18 8.14
N LEU A 192 -0.09 -26.91 7.85
CA LEU A 192 -1.29 -26.59 7.09
C LEU A 192 -1.23 -27.27 5.72
N LYS A 193 -2.39 -27.56 5.15
CA LYS A 193 -2.54 -28.31 3.91
C LYS A 193 -3.47 -27.58 2.95
N THR A 194 -3.11 -27.63 1.66
CA THR A 194 -4.01 -27.22 0.57
C THR A 194 -5.25 -28.11 0.50
N SER A 195 -6.20 -27.74 -0.34
CA SER A 195 -7.42 -28.51 -0.63
C SER A 195 -7.13 -29.96 -1.06
N ILE A 196 -5.98 -30.21 -1.70
CA ILE A 196 -5.52 -31.54 -2.14
C ILE A 196 -4.62 -32.25 -1.13
N GLY A 197 -4.42 -31.70 0.07
CA GLY A 197 -3.70 -32.34 1.16
C GLY A 197 -2.18 -32.11 1.19
N SER A 198 -1.63 -31.26 0.32
CA SER A 198 -0.20 -30.95 0.25
C SER A 198 0.19 -29.88 1.26
N ASN A 199 1.31 -30.07 1.98
CA ASN A 199 1.89 -29.06 2.87
C ASN A 199 3.12 -28.37 2.24
N SER A 200 3.69 -27.38 2.93
CA SER A 200 4.83 -26.59 2.40
C SER A 200 6.05 -27.44 2.08
N LEU A 201 6.35 -28.47 2.89
CA LEU A 201 7.48 -29.38 2.65
C LEU A 201 7.26 -30.27 1.42
N MET A 202 6.04 -30.81 1.25
CA MET A 202 5.69 -31.57 0.05
C MET A 202 5.83 -30.70 -1.19
N ILE A 203 5.32 -29.47 -1.16
CA ILE A 203 5.41 -28.51 -2.25
C ILE A 203 6.88 -28.17 -2.57
N ALA A 204 7.70 -27.86 -1.57
CA ALA A 204 9.12 -27.60 -1.76
C ALA A 204 9.86 -28.80 -2.39
N SER A 205 9.45 -30.03 -2.08
CA SER A 205 10.06 -31.24 -2.67
C SER A 205 9.70 -31.42 -4.15
N PHE A 206 8.49 -31.02 -4.56
CA PHE A 206 8.07 -31.08 -5.97
C PHE A 206 8.70 -29.99 -6.84
N HIS A 207 9.05 -28.84 -6.24
CA HIS A 207 9.52 -27.66 -6.97
C HIS A 207 10.99 -27.29 -6.70
N GLY A 208 11.65 -27.91 -5.73
CA GLY A 208 13.02 -27.62 -5.30
C GLY A 208 14.13 -28.38 -6.06
N THR A 209 13.83 -29.01 -7.20
CA THR A 209 14.80 -29.78 -8.01
C THR A 209 15.17 -29.11 -9.34
N SER A 210 15.16 -27.78 -9.41
CA SER A 210 15.54 -27.02 -10.61
C SER A 210 16.69 -26.07 -10.34
#